data_AF-A0AAE8IWG8-F1
#
_entry.id   AF-A0AAE8IWG8-F1
#
_cell.length_a   1.000
_cell.length_b   1.000
_cell.length_c   1.000
_cell.angle_alpha   90.00
_cell.angle_beta   90.00
_cell.angle_gamma   90.00
#
_symmetry.space_group_name_H-M   'P 1'
#
loop_
_entity.id
_entity.type
_entity.pdbx_description
1 polymer ?
#
loop_
_entity_poly.entity_id
_entity_poly.type
_entity_poly.pdbx_seq_one_letter_code
_entity_poly.pdbx_strand_id
1 'polypeptide(L)'
;MKTLSQSPVDRISEGYAFNCGLIREGDILLCTDPDDIISKAIRRATGRSILQPSNFSHAAICTFRPLFIEADFFGVAEFSLDRKNLAQKRSARILRLKSSVPRASEIAKAAAEIAVQYQAKRYDKIAAVASIFGGAKATTGIFCSYLVSAAYLAAGLNIAPHCSSPSATTPADIELSPDFEDITDQVLLRARFSEGLTYYFLDRPPQFALGEKNDPDAPSPAQAYNIALREVGERISRFLEKRKLPPAASYLEAQEALARYESEAWFPELDALFARSIRELALPRIREAGPTVSLARGRDELHTARVLSEGAVGEEDLQFWVNNTMHRINTTQRLIEDRENSIHVFGLGVQTTGWHTLRAWIECEQEICDGLHDNLRLYARQIALMHSFAVAKDWKLFFGEDGYCHL
;
A
#
# COMPACT_ATOMS: atom_id res chain seq x y z
N MET A 1 48.52 0.25 19.02
CA MET A 1 47.66 0.95 18.03
C MET A 1 46.46 0.07 17.73
N LYS A 2 45.30 0.35 18.35
CA LYS A 2 44.03 -0.21 17.89
C LYS A 2 43.70 0.48 16.58
N THR A 3 43.65 -0.26 15.49
CA THR A 3 43.07 0.22 14.24
C THR A 3 41.71 0.81 14.57
N LEU A 4 41.52 2.08 14.25
CA LEU A 4 40.21 2.71 14.25
C LEU A 4 39.37 1.86 13.30
N SER A 5 38.50 1.04 13.88
CA SER A 5 37.43 0.34 13.18
C SER A 5 36.85 1.33 12.19
N GLN A 6 36.93 1.03 10.89
CA GLN A 6 36.22 1.79 9.88
C GLN A 6 34.81 2.05 10.41
N SER A 7 34.43 3.32 10.38
CA SER A 7 33.09 3.72 10.77
C SER A 7 32.11 2.80 10.03
N PRO A 8 31.07 2.25 10.68
CA PRO A 8 30.07 1.38 10.04
C PRO A 8 29.30 2.03 8.86
N VAL A 9 29.72 3.23 8.44
CA VAL A 9 29.13 4.12 7.44
C VAL A 9 29.69 3.87 6.02
N ASP A 10 30.74 3.07 5.85
CA ASP A 10 31.41 2.93 4.55
C ASP A 10 30.76 1.92 3.58
N ARG A 11 29.72 1.19 3.99
CA ARG A 11 29.07 0.21 3.12
C ARG A 11 27.87 0.82 2.44
N ILE A 12 28.08 1.17 1.17
CA ILE A 12 27.02 1.52 0.23
C ILE A 12 26.58 0.26 -0.48
N SER A 13 25.29 -0.03 -0.46
CA SER A 13 24.69 -1.07 -1.30
C SER A 13 24.01 -0.44 -2.52
N GLU A 14 24.16 -1.07 -3.67
CA GLU A 14 23.45 -0.67 -4.89
C GLU A 14 22.11 -1.40 -5.00
N GLY A 15 21.12 -0.72 -5.57
CA GLY A 15 19.82 -1.28 -5.88
C GLY A 15 19.00 -0.34 -6.74
N TYR A 16 17.68 -0.36 -6.55
CA TYR A 16 16.72 0.40 -7.34
C TYR A 16 15.64 1.02 -6.45
N ALA A 17 15.29 2.26 -6.74
CA ALA A 17 14.18 2.99 -6.15
C ALA A 17 13.08 3.20 -7.20
N PHE A 18 11.84 3.32 -6.75
CA PHE A 18 10.70 3.62 -7.62
C PHE A 18 10.53 5.13 -7.82
N ASN A 19 10.47 5.58 -9.07
CA ASN A 19 9.96 6.88 -9.44
C ASN A 19 8.43 6.84 -9.44
N CYS A 20 7.84 6.96 -8.24
CA CYS A 20 6.39 6.90 -8.10
C CYS A 20 5.66 8.01 -8.86
N GLY A 21 6.33 9.13 -9.18
CA GLY A 21 5.81 10.19 -10.05
C GLY A 21 5.43 9.74 -11.47
N LEU A 22 5.77 8.51 -11.86
CA LEU A 22 5.39 7.92 -13.13
C LEU A 22 4.30 6.84 -13.03
N ILE A 23 3.96 6.35 -11.84
CA ILE A 23 3.00 5.24 -11.60
C ILE A 23 1.55 5.71 -11.77
N ARG A 24 0.61 4.97 -12.32
CA ARG A 24 -0.78 5.43 -12.49
C ARG A 24 -1.75 4.51 -11.77
N GLU A 25 -2.93 5.03 -11.45
CA GLU A 25 -4.05 4.20 -10.99
C GLU A 25 -4.25 3.04 -11.96
N GLY A 26 -4.38 1.83 -11.40
CA GLY A 26 -4.50 0.59 -12.15
C GLY A 26 -3.16 -0.04 -12.57
N ASP A 27 -2.02 0.65 -12.49
CA ASP A 27 -0.73 -0.01 -12.71
C ASP A 27 -0.58 -1.20 -11.75
N ILE A 28 -0.06 -2.31 -12.26
CA ILE A 28 0.11 -3.54 -11.50
C ILE A 28 1.58 -3.70 -11.15
N LEU A 29 1.88 -3.88 -9.87
CA LEU A 29 3.19 -4.33 -9.41
C LEU A 29 3.16 -5.85 -9.29
N LEU A 30 4.00 -6.52 -10.07
CA LEU A 30 4.40 -7.90 -9.84
C LEU A 30 5.74 -7.89 -9.11
N CYS A 31 5.86 -8.67 -8.04
CA CYS A 31 7.11 -8.77 -7.31
C CYS A 31 7.39 -10.17 -6.80
N THR A 32 8.62 -10.35 -6.32
CA THR A 32 9.05 -11.59 -5.73
C THR A 32 10.14 -11.37 -4.69
N ASP A 33 10.07 -12.13 -3.61
CA ASP A 33 11.22 -12.34 -2.73
C ASP A 33 11.96 -13.61 -3.19
N PRO A 34 13.20 -13.50 -3.71
CA PRO A 34 13.97 -14.65 -4.16
C PRO A 34 14.40 -15.57 -3.03
N ASP A 35 14.43 -15.11 -1.78
CA ASP A 35 14.91 -15.84 -0.61
C ASP A 35 13.77 -16.47 0.19
N ASP A 36 12.56 -15.89 0.14
CA ASP A 36 11.37 -16.43 0.79
C ASP A 36 10.95 -17.81 0.23
N ILE A 37 10.62 -18.72 1.16
CA ILE A 37 10.29 -20.12 0.86
C ILE A 37 8.94 -20.20 0.14
N ILE A 38 7.95 -19.40 0.56
CA ILE A 38 6.61 -19.44 -0.01
C ILE A 38 6.64 -18.88 -1.44
N SER A 39 7.34 -17.76 -1.63
CA SER A 39 7.61 -17.15 -2.91
C SER A 39 8.27 -18.13 -3.90
N LYS A 40 9.30 -18.87 -3.46
CA LYS A 40 9.93 -19.95 -4.26
C LYS A 40 8.93 -21.03 -4.68
N ALA A 41 8.04 -21.44 -3.77
CA ALA A 41 7.03 -22.46 -4.05
C ALA A 41 6.01 -21.97 -5.08
N ILE A 42 5.49 -20.74 -4.92
CA ILE A 42 4.54 -20.12 -5.85
C ILE A 42 5.16 -20.03 -7.25
N ARG A 43 6.39 -19.51 -7.38
CA ARG A 43 7.06 -19.37 -8.68
C ARG A 43 7.23 -20.70 -9.40
N ARG A 44 7.58 -21.77 -8.67
CA ARG A 44 7.76 -23.11 -9.25
C ARG A 44 6.44 -23.71 -9.74
N ALA A 45 5.36 -23.48 -9.02
CA ALA A 45 4.08 -24.12 -9.29
C ALA A 45 3.20 -23.33 -10.27
N THR A 46 3.41 -22.02 -10.40
CA THR A 46 2.71 -21.14 -11.36
C THR A 46 3.47 -20.97 -12.68
N GLY A 47 4.68 -21.54 -12.80
CA GLY A 47 5.44 -21.53 -14.03
C GLY A 47 4.81 -22.42 -15.13
N ARG A 48 5.12 -22.12 -16.40
CA ARG A 48 4.65 -22.91 -17.55
C ARG A 48 5.15 -24.36 -17.53
N SER A 49 6.27 -24.61 -16.86
CA SER A 49 6.79 -25.95 -16.60
C SER A 49 7.72 -25.94 -15.39
N ILE A 50 8.05 -27.12 -14.87
CA ILE A 50 9.08 -27.30 -13.82
C ILE A 50 10.42 -26.65 -14.24
N LEU A 51 10.69 -26.57 -15.54
CA LEU A 51 11.92 -26.01 -16.11
C LEU A 51 11.83 -24.50 -16.40
N GLN A 52 10.64 -23.92 -16.33
CA GLN A 52 10.38 -22.49 -16.56
C GLN A 52 9.45 -21.96 -15.45
N PRO A 53 9.98 -21.75 -14.23
CA PRO A 53 9.22 -21.14 -13.15
C PRO A 53 8.78 -19.72 -13.53
N SER A 54 7.67 -19.27 -12.95
CA SER A 54 7.27 -17.87 -13.01
C SER A 54 8.36 -16.99 -12.37
N ASN A 55 8.50 -15.75 -12.85
CA ASN A 55 9.41 -14.79 -12.23
C ASN A 55 8.82 -14.16 -10.95
N PHE A 56 7.50 -14.16 -10.83
CA PHE A 56 6.78 -13.42 -9.80
C PHE A 56 5.89 -14.33 -8.96
N SER A 57 5.80 -14.00 -7.67
CA SER A 57 5.00 -14.73 -6.68
C SER A 57 3.90 -13.88 -6.07
N HIS A 58 3.91 -12.58 -6.34
CA HIS A 58 3.00 -11.63 -5.74
C HIS A 58 2.53 -10.57 -6.73
N ALA A 59 1.33 -10.03 -6.48
CA ALA A 59 0.72 -9.01 -7.30
C ALA A 59 -0.01 -7.97 -6.43
N ALA A 60 0.13 -6.70 -6.80
CA ALA A 60 -0.55 -5.56 -6.19
C ALA A 60 -1.02 -4.60 -7.28
N ILE A 61 -2.04 -3.79 -7.01
CA ILE A 61 -2.57 -2.79 -7.95
C ILE A 61 -2.50 -1.41 -7.33
N CYS A 62 -2.08 -0.40 -8.10
CA CYS A 62 -2.05 0.98 -7.65
C CYS A 62 -3.47 1.53 -7.52
N THR A 63 -3.90 1.84 -6.31
CA THR A 63 -5.22 2.42 -6.01
C THR A 63 -5.21 3.92 -6.17
N PHE A 64 -4.14 4.55 -5.69
CA PHE A 64 -3.88 5.97 -5.80
C PHE A 64 -2.39 6.19 -5.65
N ARG A 65 -1.69 6.78 -6.63
CA ARG A 65 -0.23 6.95 -6.54
C ARG A 65 0.19 7.67 -5.24
N PRO A 66 1.16 7.15 -4.45
CA PRO A 66 2.02 5.97 -4.67
C PRO A 66 1.52 4.71 -3.94
N LEU A 67 0.27 4.69 -3.51
CA LEU A 67 -0.39 3.62 -2.78
C LEU A 67 -0.77 2.47 -3.71
N PHE A 68 -0.41 1.27 -3.26
CA PHE A 68 -0.78 0.00 -3.85
C PHE A 68 -1.60 -0.77 -2.84
N ILE A 69 -2.61 -1.50 -3.31
CA ILE A 69 -3.33 -2.47 -2.51
C ILE A 69 -2.91 -3.87 -2.89
N GLU A 70 -2.67 -4.69 -1.88
CA GLU A 70 -2.29 -6.09 -2.02
C GLU A 70 -3.13 -6.96 -1.09
N ALA A 71 -3.16 -8.25 -1.41
CA ALA A 71 -3.65 -9.26 -0.48
C ALA A 71 -2.46 -10.11 -0.01
N ASP A 72 -2.15 -10.05 1.28
CA ASP A 72 -1.05 -10.76 1.93
C ASP A 72 -1.54 -11.65 3.07
N PHE A 73 -0.65 -12.32 3.81
CA PHE A 73 -1.06 -13.23 4.90
C PHE A 73 -1.91 -12.58 6.00
N PHE A 74 -1.85 -11.26 6.16
CA PHE A 74 -2.62 -10.49 7.12
C PHE A 74 -3.92 -9.94 6.53
N GLY A 75 -4.17 -10.05 5.23
CA GLY A 75 -5.40 -9.60 4.58
C GLY A 75 -5.17 -8.72 3.37
N VAL A 76 -6.23 -8.04 2.96
CA VAL A 76 -6.13 -6.98 1.95
C VAL A 76 -5.76 -5.67 2.63
N ALA A 77 -4.61 -5.10 2.25
CA ALA A 77 -4.08 -3.88 2.82
C ALA A 77 -3.40 -2.99 1.79
N GLU A 78 -3.36 -1.69 2.07
CA GLU A 78 -2.62 -0.73 1.28
C GLU A 78 -1.20 -0.55 1.83
N PHE A 79 -0.26 -0.33 0.92
CA PHE A 79 1.10 0.10 1.24
C PHE A 79 1.57 1.17 0.26
N SER A 80 2.49 2.00 0.72
CA SER A 80 3.11 3.03 -0.11
C SER A 80 4.34 2.48 -0.82
N LEU A 81 4.36 2.52 -2.16
CA LEU A 81 5.52 2.12 -2.96
C LEU A 81 6.72 3.06 -2.78
N ASP A 82 6.47 4.32 -2.43
CA ASP A 82 7.50 5.34 -2.17
C ASP A 82 8.53 4.99 -1.09
N ARG A 83 8.27 3.97 -0.27
CA ARG A 83 9.20 3.49 0.77
C ARG A 83 9.80 2.13 0.47
N LYS A 84 9.45 1.56 -0.67
CA LYS A 84 9.87 0.25 -1.11
C LYS A 84 11.01 0.42 -2.11
N ASN A 85 11.93 -0.52 -2.10
CA ASN A 85 13.09 -0.56 -2.98
C ASN A 85 13.30 -1.99 -3.49
N LEU A 86 14.22 -2.16 -4.43
CA LEU A 86 14.63 -3.47 -4.92
C LEU A 86 16.15 -3.57 -4.88
N ALA A 87 16.65 -4.71 -4.41
CA ALA A 87 18.05 -5.01 -4.53
C ALA A 87 18.38 -5.47 -5.95
N GLN A 88 17.46 -6.19 -6.59
CA GLN A 88 17.61 -6.70 -7.94
C GLN A 88 16.43 -6.24 -8.80
N LYS A 89 16.71 -5.54 -9.90
CA LYS A 89 15.70 -5.06 -10.85
C LYS A 89 14.72 -6.16 -11.31
N ARG A 90 15.25 -7.37 -11.56
CA ARG A 90 14.47 -8.54 -12.00
C ARG A 90 13.42 -9.03 -11.00
N SER A 91 13.49 -8.59 -9.74
CA SER A 91 12.58 -9.05 -8.69
C SER A 91 11.22 -8.33 -8.72
N ALA A 92 11.05 -7.33 -9.59
CA ALA A 92 9.76 -6.71 -9.81
C ALA A 92 9.52 -6.38 -11.28
N ARG A 93 8.24 -6.21 -11.62
CA ARG A 93 7.77 -5.67 -12.88
C ARG A 93 6.59 -4.75 -12.62
N ILE A 94 6.57 -3.58 -13.24
CA ILE A 94 5.41 -2.69 -13.27
C ILE A 94 4.74 -2.80 -14.64
N LEU A 95 3.47 -3.19 -14.62
CA LEU A 95 2.64 -3.37 -15.81
C LEU A 95 1.63 -2.23 -15.89
N ARG A 96 1.49 -1.64 -17.08
CA ARG A 96 0.49 -0.62 -17.40
C ARG A 96 -0.43 -1.11 -18.49
N LEU A 97 -1.72 -0.83 -18.34
CA LEU A 97 -2.69 -1.18 -19.38
C LEU A 97 -2.39 -0.38 -20.66
N LYS A 98 -2.23 -1.07 -21.79
CA LYS A 98 -1.89 -0.46 -23.07
C LYS A 98 -2.97 0.50 -23.53
N SER A 99 -2.55 1.63 -24.13
CA SER A 99 -3.46 2.59 -24.76
C SER A 99 -4.26 2.02 -25.93
N SER A 100 -3.83 0.90 -26.51
CA SER A 100 -4.57 0.17 -27.55
C SER A 100 -5.80 -0.57 -27.02
N VAL A 101 -5.92 -0.78 -25.71
CA VAL A 101 -7.11 -1.37 -25.10
C VAL A 101 -8.23 -0.32 -25.09
N PRO A 102 -9.42 -0.62 -25.65
CA PRO A 102 -10.52 0.33 -25.65
C PRO A 102 -10.85 0.81 -24.23
N ARG A 103 -10.94 2.13 -24.03
CA ARG A 103 -11.22 2.75 -22.73
C ARG A 103 -10.20 2.41 -21.63
N ALA A 104 -8.94 2.14 -22.01
CA ALA A 104 -7.89 1.74 -21.06
C ALA A 104 -7.82 2.61 -19.80
N SER A 105 -7.81 3.93 -19.94
CA SER A 105 -7.71 4.84 -18.78
C SER A 105 -8.92 4.73 -17.84
N GLU A 106 -10.12 4.52 -18.37
CA GLU A 106 -11.34 4.37 -17.58
C GLU A 106 -11.35 3.02 -16.86
N ILE A 107 -10.94 1.95 -17.54
CA ILE A 107 -10.83 0.61 -16.98
C ILE A 107 -9.80 0.57 -15.85
N ALA A 108 -8.60 1.12 -16.07
CA ALA A 108 -7.53 1.13 -15.08
C ALA A 108 -7.95 1.88 -13.81
N LYS A 109 -8.62 3.04 -13.97
CA LYS A 109 -9.16 3.82 -12.86
C LYS A 109 -10.29 3.06 -12.13
N ALA A 110 -11.24 2.49 -12.86
CA ALA A 110 -12.32 1.71 -12.25
C ALA A 110 -11.78 0.48 -11.50
N ALA A 111 -10.76 -0.21 -12.05
CA ALA A 111 -10.11 -1.32 -11.38
C ALA A 111 -9.44 -0.88 -10.07
N ALA A 112 -8.75 0.26 -10.07
CA ALA A 112 -8.18 0.85 -8.86
C ALA A 112 -9.24 1.14 -7.78
N GLU A 113 -10.35 1.79 -8.16
CA GLU A 113 -11.48 2.09 -7.26
C GLU A 113 -12.14 0.81 -6.71
N ILE A 114 -12.34 -0.20 -7.56
CA ILE A 114 -12.91 -1.49 -7.15
C ILE A 114 -11.96 -2.24 -6.22
N ALA A 115 -10.65 -2.20 -6.46
CA ALA A 115 -9.68 -2.87 -5.61
C ALA A 115 -9.76 -2.38 -4.15
N VAL A 116 -9.97 -1.07 -3.94
CA VAL A 116 -10.18 -0.48 -2.59
C VAL A 116 -11.37 -1.13 -1.86
N GLN A 117 -12.42 -1.56 -2.57
CA GLN A 117 -13.59 -2.21 -1.97
C GLN A 117 -13.27 -3.59 -1.37
N TYR A 118 -12.11 -4.17 -1.70
CA TYR A 118 -11.62 -5.40 -1.08
C TYR A 118 -10.84 -5.15 0.22
N GLN A 119 -10.58 -3.89 0.59
CA GLN A 119 -9.83 -3.54 1.80
C GLN A 119 -10.41 -4.21 3.04
N ALA A 120 -9.51 -4.66 3.92
CA ALA A 120 -9.84 -5.41 5.13
C ALA A 120 -10.57 -6.74 4.89
N LYS A 121 -10.66 -7.28 3.66
CA LYS A 121 -11.06 -8.69 3.49
C LYS A 121 -9.96 -9.63 4.01
N ARG A 122 -10.37 -10.82 4.46
CA ARG A 122 -9.44 -11.86 4.93
C ARG A 122 -8.68 -12.45 3.75
N TYR A 123 -7.39 -12.69 3.96
CA TYR A 123 -6.60 -13.48 3.03
C TYR A 123 -6.86 -14.96 3.27
N ASP A 124 -7.02 -15.70 2.19
CA ASP A 124 -7.27 -17.13 2.27
C ASP A 124 -6.05 -17.89 1.74
N LYS A 125 -5.25 -18.37 2.70
CA LYS A 125 -4.08 -19.20 2.42
C LYS A 125 -4.46 -20.49 1.67
N ILE A 126 -5.62 -21.06 1.97
CA ILE A 126 -6.09 -22.30 1.34
C ILE A 126 -6.49 -22.02 -0.11
N ALA A 127 -7.20 -20.92 -0.36
CA ALA A 127 -7.53 -20.47 -1.72
C ALA A 127 -6.28 -20.18 -2.54
N ALA A 128 -5.31 -19.45 -1.97
CA ALA A 128 -4.04 -19.15 -2.61
C ALA A 128 -3.32 -20.42 -3.04
N VAL A 129 -3.21 -21.40 -2.14
CA VAL A 129 -2.61 -22.70 -2.46
C VAL A 129 -3.45 -23.49 -3.47
N ALA A 130 -4.78 -23.49 -3.35
CA ALA A 130 -5.67 -24.21 -4.27
C ALA A 130 -5.60 -23.68 -5.71
N SER A 131 -5.48 -22.35 -5.88
CA SER A 131 -5.34 -21.70 -7.19
C SER A 131 -4.12 -22.21 -7.95
N ILE A 132 -3.05 -22.53 -7.21
CA ILE A 132 -1.78 -23.03 -7.76
C ILE A 132 -1.91 -24.48 -8.24
N PHE A 133 -2.69 -25.31 -7.56
CA PHE A 133 -2.80 -26.75 -7.85
C PHE A 133 -3.95 -27.12 -8.79
N GLY A 134 -4.62 -26.14 -9.42
CA GLY A 134 -5.70 -26.37 -10.38
C GLY A 134 -6.94 -27.08 -9.79
N GLY A 135 -7.03 -27.17 -8.48
CA GLY A 135 -8.14 -27.79 -7.78
C GLY A 135 -9.28 -26.79 -7.64
N ALA A 136 -10.29 -26.90 -8.51
CA ALA A 136 -11.52 -26.11 -8.44
C ALA A 136 -12.32 -26.44 -7.18
N LYS A 137 -11.90 -25.91 -6.03
CA LYS A 137 -12.81 -25.61 -4.93
C LYS A 137 -12.96 -24.10 -4.91
N ALA A 138 -14.19 -23.65 -5.19
CA ALA A 138 -14.63 -22.28 -5.00
C ALA A 138 -14.48 -21.94 -3.52
N THR A 139 -13.28 -21.52 -3.15
CA THR A 139 -13.01 -20.87 -1.88
C THR A 139 -13.37 -19.42 -2.08
N THR A 140 -14.05 -18.82 -1.12
CA THR A 140 -14.44 -17.39 -1.12
C THR A 140 -13.27 -16.46 -0.81
N GLY A 141 -12.06 -17.01 -0.89
CA GLY A 141 -10.83 -16.44 -0.42
C GLY A 141 -10.16 -15.49 -1.38
N ILE A 142 -9.65 -14.37 -0.86
CA ILE A 142 -8.88 -13.41 -1.65
C ILE A 142 -7.39 -13.68 -1.45
N PHE A 143 -6.66 -13.69 -2.56
CA PHE A 143 -5.20 -13.71 -2.62
C PHE A 143 -4.69 -12.69 -3.63
N CYS A 144 -3.38 -12.49 -3.71
CA CYS A 144 -2.78 -11.34 -4.39
C CYS A 144 -3.21 -11.18 -5.86
N SER A 145 -3.07 -12.22 -6.68
CA SER A 145 -3.50 -12.18 -8.08
C SER A 145 -5.02 -12.25 -8.27
N TYR A 146 -5.76 -12.90 -7.36
CA TYR A 146 -7.22 -12.83 -7.35
C TYR A 146 -7.70 -11.39 -7.20
N LEU A 147 -7.15 -10.64 -6.25
CA LEU A 147 -7.52 -9.25 -5.99
C LEU A 147 -7.41 -8.41 -7.27
N VAL A 148 -6.25 -8.47 -7.92
CA VAL A 148 -5.97 -7.71 -9.15
C VAL A 148 -6.89 -8.16 -10.29
N SER A 149 -7.01 -9.48 -10.51
CA SER A 149 -7.85 -10.06 -11.57
C SER A 149 -9.33 -9.76 -11.39
N ALA A 150 -9.84 -9.87 -10.16
CA ALA A 150 -11.23 -9.60 -9.84
C ALA A 150 -11.57 -8.11 -10.00
N ALA A 151 -10.67 -7.21 -9.60
CA ALA A 151 -10.84 -5.78 -9.78
C ALA A 151 -10.93 -5.39 -11.26
N TYR A 152 -10.01 -5.89 -12.09
CA TYR A 152 -10.03 -5.65 -13.53
C TYR A 152 -11.23 -6.30 -14.23
N LEU A 153 -11.61 -7.53 -13.84
CA LEU A 153 -12.78 -8.20 -14.39
C LEU A 153 -14.07 -7.41 -14.10
N ALA A 154 -14.21 -6.92 -12.87
CA ALA A 154 -15.34 -6.07 -12.48
C ALA A 154 -15.33 -4.70 -13.19
N ALA A 155 -14.14 -4.19 -13.54
CA ALA A 155 -13.98 -3.03 -14.43
C ALA A 155 -14.24 -3.33 -15.92
N GLY A 156 -14.57 -4.58 -16.27
CA GLY A 156 -14.93 -4.98 -17.63
C GLY A 156 -13.80 -5.55 -18.48
N LEU A 157 -12.65 -5.88 -17.89
CA LEU A 157 -11.51 -6.46 -18.60
C LEU A 157 -11.02 -7.77 -17.96
N ASN A 158 -11.06 -8.87 -18.70
CA ASN A 158 -10.40 -10.10 -18.26
C ASN A 158 -8.90 -10.04 -18.60
N ILE A 159 -8.08 -9.74 -17.60
CA ILE A 159 -6.63 -9.59 -17.74
C ILE A 159 -5.86 -10.91 -17.78
N ALA A 160 -6.52 -12.04 -17.52
CA ALA A 160 -5.92 -13.37 -17.52
C ALA A 160 -6.66 -14.26 -18.53
N PRO A 161 -6.45 -14.10 -19.85
CA PRO A 161 -7.30 -14.69 -20.89
C PRO A 161 -7.31 -16.23 -20.90
N HIS A 162 -6.29 -16.87 -20.32
CA HIS A 162 -6.23 -18.33 -20.16
C HIS A 162 -6.97 -18.85 -18.92
N CYS A 163 -7.48 -17.95 -18.07
CA CYS A 163 -8.25 -18.24 -16.89
C CYS A 163 -9.65 -17.61 -17.04
N SER A 164 -10.70 -18.42 -16.93
CA SER A 164 -12.08 -17.92 -16.96
C SER A 164 -12.54 -17.31 -15.64
N SER A 165 -11.76 -17.47 -14.56
CA SER A 165 -12.12 -17.02 -13.20
C SER A 165 -10.93 -16.36 -12.49
N PRO A 166 -11.13 -15.23 -11.78
CA PRO A 166 -10.12 -14.63 -10.91
C PRO A 166 -9.57 -15.60 -9.86
N SER A 167 -10.37 -16.56 -9.40
CA SER A 167 -9.95 -17.56 -8.40
C SER A 167 -8.90 -18.56 -8.91
N ALA A 168 -8.66 -18.58 -10.22
CA ALA A 168 -7.64 -19.39 -10.86
C ALA A 168 -6.49 -18.56 -11.44
N THR A 169 -6.54 -17.22 -11.33
CA THR A 169 -5.50 -16.35 -11.87
C THR A 169 -4.26 -16.35 -10.98
N THR A 170 -3.10 -16.64 -11.56
CA THR A 170 -1.79 -16.55 -10.89
C THR A 170 -1.07 -15.25 -11.28
N PRO A 171 0.00 -14.84 -10.55
CA PRO A 171 0.85 -13.73 -10.99
C PRO A 171 1.47 -13.94 -12.37
N ALA A 172 1.76 -15.19 -12.75
CA ALA A 172 2.29 -15.54 -14.07
C ALA A 172 1.29 -15.28 -15.19
N ASP A 173 0.00 -15.51 -14.95
CA ASP A 173 -1.05 -15.23 -15.95
C ASP A 173 -1.17 -13.72 -16.21
N ILE A 174 -1.03 -12.90 -15.16
CA ILE A 174 -1.00 -11.44 -15.27
C ILE A 174 0.28 -10.98 -15.99
N GLU A 175 1.44 -11.56 -15.66
CA GLU A 175 2.73 -11.27 -16.32
C GLU A 175 2.66 -11.46 -17.84
N LEU A 176 1.91 -12.47 -18.29
CA LEU A 176 1.80 -12.90 -19.68
C LEU A 176 0.64 -12.23 -20.42
N SER A 177 -0.12 -11.37 -19.76
CA SER A 177 -1.29 -10.73 -20.35
C SER A 177 -0.89 -9.84 -21.53
N PRO A 178 -1.52 -9.99 -22.71
CA PRO A 178 -1.19 -9.20 -23.89
C PRO A 178 -1.66 -7.74 -23.76
N ASP A 179 -2.54 -7.43 -22.81
CA ASP A 179 -3.16 -6.12 -22.63
C ASP A 179 -2.24 -5.12 -21.94
N PHE A 180 -1.15 -5.58 -21.33
CA PHE A 180 -0.22 -4.75 -20.57
C PHE A 180 1.10 -4.51 -21.30
N GLU A 181 1.67 -3.34 -21.07
CA GLU A 181 3.05 -2.99 -21.39
C GLU A 181 3.90 -2.97 -20.10
N ASP A 182 5.17 -3.36 -20.22
CA ASP A 182 6.14 -3.31 -19.13
C ASP A 182 6.76 -1.91 -19.07
N ILE A 183 6.48 -1.17 -17.99
CA ILE A 183 7.03 0.18 -17.76
C ILE A 183 8.14 0.18 -16.71
N THR A 184 8.64 -0.99 -16.31
CA THR A 184 9.62 -1.16 -15.21
C THR A 184 10.85 -0.28 -15.39
N ASP A 185 11.35 -0.16 -16.62
CA ASP A 185 12.54 0.61 -16.95
C ASP A 185 12.32 2.12 -16.87
N GLN A 186 11.07 2.56 -17.01
CA GLN A 186 10.68 3.96 -16.87
C GLN A 186 10.59 4.35 -15.39
N VAL A 187 10.13 3.42 -14.56
CA VAL A 187 9.79 3.69 -13.16
C VAL A 187 10.86 3.25 -12.16
N LEU A 188 11.83 2.42 -12.54
CA LEU A 188 12.94 2.04 -11.67
C LEU A 188 14.20 2.84 -11.99
N LEU A 189 14.72 3.51 -10.98
CA LEU A 189 15.97 4.24 -11.04
C LEU A 189 17.03 3.51 -10.22
N ARG A 190 18.26 3.45 -10.73
CA ARG A 190 19.39 2.94 -9.94
C ARG A 190 19.62 3.87 -8.76
N ALA A 191 19.81 3.28 -7.59
CA ALA A 191 20.00 4.02 -6.35
C ALA A 191 21.10 3.39 -5.49
N ARG A 192 21.69 4.21 -4.63
CA ARG A 192 22.67 3.81 -3.62
C ARG A 192 22.04 3.96 -2.25
N PHE A 193 22.18 2.94 -1.42
CA PHE A 193 21.60 2.84 -0.10
C PHE A 193 22.71 2.71 0.94
N SER A 194 22.78 3.64 1.89
CA SER A 194 23.79 3.63 2.94
C SER A 194 23.44 2.62 4.05
N GLU A 195 24.39 1.80 4.49
CA GLU A 195 24.16 0.95 5.66
C GLU A 195 23.80 1.76 6.93
N GLY A 196 23.00 1.15 7.81
CA GLY A 196 22.55 1.74 9.07
C GLY A 196 21.18 2.45 9.01
N LEU A 197 20.50 2.39 7.87
CA LEU A 197 19.18 2.97 7.67
C LEU A 197 18.13 1.90 7.39
N THR A 198 16.90 2.19 7.76
CA THR A 198 15.78 1.28 7.52
C THR A 198 15.27 1.49 6.09
N TYR A 199 15.70 0.62 5.17
CA TYR A 199 15.13 0.52 3.84
C TYR A 199 14.28 -0.74 3.72
N TYR A 200 13.08 -0.60 3.15
CA TYR A 200 12.23 -1.74 2.88
C TYR A 200 12.48 -2.21 1.45
N PHE A 201 13.07 -3.38 1.30
CA PHE A 201 13.22 -4.03 0.01
C PHE A 201 12.04 -4.99 -0.21
N LEU A 202 11.47 -5.01 -1.41
CA LEU A 202 10.41 -5.98 -1.76
C LEU A 202 10.98 -7.38 -2.01
N ASP A 203 12.27 -7.46 -2.31
CA ASP A 203 12.97 -8.68 -2.72
C ASP A 203 14.01 -9.14 -1.70
N ARG A 204 13.88 -8.67 -0.45
CA ARG A 204 14.69 -9.10 0.68
C ARG A 204 13.86 -9.00 1.96
N PRO A 205 14.23 -9.76 3.00
CA PRO A 205 13.77 -9.47 4.35
C PRO A 205 14.08 -8.00 4.70
N PRO A 206 13.18 -7.31 5.39
CA PRO A 206 13.40 -5.92 5.76
C PRO A 206 14.69 -5.77 6.58
N GLN A 207 15.49 -4.77 6.20
CA GLN A 207 16.75 -4.45 6.87
C GLN A 207 16.47 -3.37 7.90
N PHE A 208 16.63 -3.72 9.18
CA PHE A 208 16.36 -2.81 10.29
C PHE A 208 17.61 -2.10 10.75
N ALA A 209 17.44 -0.91 11.34
CA ALA A 209 18.53 -0.21 11.98
C ALA A 209 19.07 -1.05 13.15
N LEU A 210 20.38 -0.91 13.43
CA LEU A 210 21.05 -1.59 14.55
C LEU A 210 20.26 -1.39 15.86
N GLY A 211 19.82 -2.49 16.46
CA GLY A 211 19.10 -2.52 17.73
C GLY A 211 17.58 -2.67 17.63
N GLU A 212 17.00 -2.61 16.42
CA GLU A 212 15.58 -2.92 16.23
C GLU A 212 15.36 -4.43 16.23
N LYS A 213 14.58 -4.91 17.20
CA LYS A 213 13.97 -6.24 17.10
C LYS A 213 12.78 -6.10 16.18
N ASN A 214 12.85 -6.73 15.01
CA ASN A 214 11.65 -6.96 14.24
C ASN A 214 11.19 -8.39 14.45
N ASP A 215 9.95 -8.52 14.88
CA ASP A 215 9.22 -9.76 14.76
C ASP A 215 8.70 -9.79 13.30
N PRO A 216 9.25 -10.65 12.42
CA PRO A 216 8.79 -10.73 11.03
C PRO A 216 7.32 -11.15 10.93
N ASP A 217 6.76 -11.71 12.01
CA ASP A 217 5.35 -12.11 12.11
C ASP A 217 4.46 -11.00 12.68
N ALA A 218 5.02 -9.87 13.13
CA ALA A 218 4.24 -8.75 13.62
C ALA A 218 3.62 -7.96 12.45
N PRO A 219 2.31 -7.64 12.52
CA PRO A 219 1.68 -6.82 11.49
C PRO A 219 2.22 -5.38 11.54
N SER A 220 2.45 -4.81 10.35
CA SER A 220 2.63 -3.38 10.18
C SER A 220 1.44 -2.59 10.74
N PRO A 221 1.58 -1.28 11.03
CA PRO A 221 0.47 -0.49 11.54
C PRO A 221 -0.79 -0.52 10.64
N ALA A 222 -0.62 -0.51 9.31
CA ALA A 222 -1.73 -0.64 8.37
C ALA A 222 -2.40 -2.02 8.44
N GLN A 223 -1.62 -3.09 8.52
CA GLN A 223 -2.15 -4.45 8.68
C GLN A 223 -2.86 -4.61 10.04
N ALA A 224 -2.30 -4.08 11.12
CA ALA A 224 -2.90 -4.11 12.46
C ALA A 224 -4.24 -3.37 12.49
N TYR A 225 -4.33 -2.23 11.82
CA TYR A 225 -5.58 -1.50 11.64
C TYR A 225 -6.62 -2.30 10.85
N ASN A 226 -6.23 -2.92 9.73
CA ASN A 226 -7.15 -3.76 8.94
C ASN A 226 -7.60 -5.02 9.68
N ILE A 227 -6.72 -5.63 10.50
CA ILE A 227 -7.09 -6.71 11.42
C ILE A 227 -8.20 -6.22 12.36
N ALA A 228 -8.03 -5.04 12.96
CA ALA A 228 -9.04 -4.47 13.85
C ALA A 228 -10.37 -4.19 13.13
N LEU A 229 -10.36 -3.65 11.90
CA LEU A 229 -11.59 -3.44 11.11
C LEU A 229 -12.33 -4.75 10.83
N ARG A 230 -11.61 -5.86 10.59
CA ARG A 230 -12.24 -7.18 10.46
C ARG A 230 -12.90 -7.63 11.75
N GLU A 231 -12.22 -7.49 12.87
CA GLU A 231 -12.78 -7.84 14.16
C GLU A 231 -14.04 -7.00 14.49
N VAL A 232 -14.07 -5.73 14.07
CA VAL A 232 -15.30 -4.92 14.09
C VAL A 232 -16.39 -5.58 13.25
N GLY A 233 -16.11 -5.90 11.97
CA GLY A 233 -17.04 -6.60 11.09
C GLY A 233 -17.59 -7.90 11.70
N GLU A 234 -16.73 -8.73 12.30
CA GLU A 234 -17.12 -9.99 12.96
C GLU A 234 -18.01 -9.80 14.19
N ARG A 235 -17.86 -8.69 14.93
CA ARG A 235 -18.78 -8.35 16.02
C ARG A 235 -20.15 -7.98 15.47
N ILE A 236 -20.20 -7.26 14.36
CA ILE A 236 -21.45 -6.90 13.67
C ILE A 236 -22.13 -8.13 13.09
N SER A 237 -21.39 -9.01 12.41
CA SER A 237 -21.93 -10.25 11.85
C SER A 237 -22.58 -11.12 12.93
N ARG A 238 -21.93 -11.29 14.09
CA ARG A 238 -22.52 -12.02 15.23
C ARG A 238 -23.79 -11.37 15.77
N PHE A 239 -23.90 -10.05 15.70
CA PHE A 239 -25.12 -9.34 16.10
C PHE A 239 -26.26 -9.58 15.10
N LEU A 240 -25.97 -9.54 13.80
CA LEU A 240 -26.92 -9.82 12.72
C LEU A 240 -27.42 -11.27 12.79
N GLU A 241 -26.52 -12.24 12.99
CA GLU A 241 -26.88 -13.66 13.11
C GLU A 241 -27.81 -13.94 14.28
N LYS A 242 -27.60 -13.31 15.44
CA LYS A 242 -28.49 -13.42 16.61
C LYS A 242 -29.92 -12.95 16.30
N ARG A 243 -30.07 -12.11 15.28
CA ARG A 243 -31.35 -11.60 14.78
C ARG A 243 -31.86 -12.36 13.55
N LYS A 244 -31.22 -13.48 13.20
CA LYS A 244 -31.52 -14.31 12.02
C LYS A 244 -31.39 -13.55 10.70
N LEU A 245 -30.51 -12.55 10.65
CA LEU A 245 -30.16 -11.81 9.45
C LEU A 245 -28.86 -12.39 8.84
N PRO A 246 -28.60 -12.18 7.54
CA PRO A 246 -27.33 -12.58 6.93
C PRO A 246 -26.14 -11.91 7.63
N PRO A 247 -25.07 -12.64 7.98
CA PRO A 247 -23.84 -12.04 8.49
C PRO A 247 -23.17 -11.17 7.42
N ALA A 248 -22.46 -10.12 7.83
CA ALA A 248 -21.59 -9.38 6.93
C ALA A 248 -20.31 -10.17 6.64
N ALA A 249 -19.94 -10.31 5.37
CA ALA A 249 -18.72 -11.00 4.97
C ALA A 249 -17.47 -10.11 4.99
N SER A 250 -17.65 -8.79 5.14
CA SER A 250 -16.56 -7.81 5.18
C SER A 250 -16.91 -6.62 6.07
N TYR A 251 -15.92 -5.78 6.36
CA TYR A 251 -16.15 -4.51 7.06
C TYR A 251 -17.08 -3.60 6.25
N LEU A 252 -16.91 -3.52 4.92
CA LEU A 252 -17.80 -2.75 4.04
C LEU A 252 -19.25 -3.24 4.12
N GLU A 253 -19.48 -4.55 4.04
CA GLU A 253 -20.84 -5.10 4.20
C GLU A 253 -21.43 -4.83 5.59
N ALA A 254 -20.59 -4.75 6.63
CA ALA A 254 -21.04 -4.34 7.95
C ALA A 254 -21.48 -2.86 7.95
N GLN A 255 -20.78 -1.97 7.23
CA GLN A 255 -21.18 -0.58 7.05
C GLN A 255 -22.50 -0.47 6.27
N GLU A 256 -22.65 -1.25 5.19
CA GLU A 256 -23.90 -1.31 4.43
C GLU A 256 -25.07 -1.82 5.27
N ALA A 257 -24.81 -2.74 6.21
CA ALA A 257 -25.83 -3.24 7.13
C ALA A 257 -26.36 -2.13 8.05
N LEU A 258 -25.54 -1.16 8.48
CA LEU A 258 -26.04 -0.01 9.25
C LEU A 258 -27.07 0.79 8.47
N ALA A 259 -26.77 1.14 7.22
CA ALA A 259 -27.71 1.89 6.38
C ALA A 259 -28.96 1.06 6.06
N ARG A 260 -28.79 -0.23 5.76
CA ARG A 260 -29.90 -1.14 5.41
C ARG A 260 -30.92 -1.28 6.54
N TYR A 261 -30.45 -1.32 7.79
CA TYR A 261 -31.29 -1.60 8.95
C TYR A 261 -31.59 -0.37 9.79
N GLU A 262 -31.36 0.85 9.29
CA GLU A 262 -31.62 2.10 10.01
C GLU A 262 -33.06 2.20 10.57
N SER A 263 -34.05 1.73 9.80
CA SER A 263 -35.47 1.81 10.18
C SER A 263 -35.92 0.77 11.22
N GLU A 264 -35.04 -0.14 11.61
CA GLU A 264 -35.38 -1.24 12.52
C GLU A 264 -35.41 -0.77 13.98
N ALA A 265 -36.36 -1.27 14.77
CA ALA A 265 -36.52 -0.87 16.17
C ALA A 265 -35.28 -1.16 17.04
N TRP A 266 -34.45 -2.14 16.63
CA TRP A 266 -33.22 -2.54 17.31
C TRP A 266 -31.97 -1.82 16.76
N PHE A 267 -32.11 -0.96 15.75
CA PHE A 267 -30.99 -0.24 15.15
C PHE A 267 -30.10 0.51 16.16
N PRO A 268 -30.64 1.20 17.19
CA PRO A 268 -29.80 1.87 18.18
C PRO A 268 -28.79 0.94 18.87
N GLU A 269 -29.13 -0.33 19.07
CA GLU A 269 -28.20 -1.32 19.62
C GLU A 269 -27.09 -1.69 18.63
N LEU A 270 -27.42 -1.81 17.34
CA LEU A 270 -26.44 -2.08 16.28
C LEU A 270 -25.45 -0.91 16.16
N ASP A 271 -25.97 0.31 16.06
CA ASP A 271 -25.16 1.53 15.97
C ASP A 271 -24.24 1.70 17.18
N ALA A 272 -24.76 1.53 18.40
CA ALA A 272 -23.94 1.60 19.61
C ALA A 272 -22.87 0.50 19.67
N LEU A 273 -23.19 -0.73 19.24
CA LEU A 273 -22.22 -1.82 19.16
C LEU A 273 -21.09 -1.51 18.16
N PHE A 274 -21.45 -0.98 16.99
CA PHE A 274 -20.49 -0.66 15.94
C PHE A 274 -19.56 0.46 16.40
N ALA A 275 -20.10 1.57 16.89
CA ALA A 275 -19.33 2.68 17.45
C ALA A 275 -18.37 2.23 18.54
N ARG A 276 -18.85 1.41 19.50
CA ARG A 276 -18.01 0.86 20.56
C ARG A 276 -16.90 -0.03 20.00
N SER A 277 -17.21 -0.87 19.02
CA SER A 277 -16.22 -1.77 18.42
C SER A 277 -15.11 -1.01 17.69
N ILE A 278 -15.44 0.08 16.97
CA ILE A 278 -14.42 0.95 16.35
C ILE A 278 -13.50 1.55 17.42
N ARG A 279 -14.07 2.11 18.49
CA ARG A 279 -13.28 2.75 19.57
C ARG A 279 -12.42 1.77 20.35
N GLU A 280 -12.89 0.55 20.55
CA GLU A 280 -12.15 -0.48 21.29
C GLU A 280 -11.07 -1.16 20.44
N LEU A 281 -11.29 -1.31 19.13
CA LEU A 281 -10.42 -2.13 18.28
C LEU A 281 -9.61 -1.29 17.29
N ALA A 282 -10.24 -0.41 16.54
CA ALA A 282 -9.64 0.26 15.39
C ALA A 282 -8.90 1.54 15.79
N LEU A 283 -9.55 2.40 16.58
CA LEU A 283 -8.99 3.67 17.04
C LEU A 283 -7.65 3.53 17.80
N PRO A 284 -7.46 2.55 18.70
CA PRO A 284 -6.17 2.35 19.36
C PRO A 284 -5.05 2.04 18.37
N ARG A 285 -5.33 1.29 17.30
CA ARG A 285 -4.33 0.95 16.28
C ARG A 285 -3.90 2.16 15.47
N ILE A 286 -4.82 3.08 15.17
CA ILE A 286 -4.48 4.37 14.54
C ILE A 286 -3.56 5.17 15.47
N ARG A 287 -3.91 5.27 16.75
CA ARG A 287 -3.11 6.00 17.75
C ARG A 287 -1.73 5.41 17.96
N GLU A 288 -1.60 4.08 17.96
CA GLU A 288 -0.32 3.37 18.02
C GLU A 288 0.51 3.58 16.73
N ALA A 289 -0.16 3.70 15.58
CA ALA A 289 0.49 3.92 14.29
C ALA A 289 1.15 5.30 14.19
N GLY A 290 0.50 6.35 14.71
CA GLY A 290 0.96 7.74 14.62
C GLY A 290 2.43 7.92 15.02
N PRO A 291 2.82 7.63 16.28
CA PRO A 291 4.21 7.75 16.73
C PRO A 291 5.20 6.91 15.91
N THR A 292 4.79 5.71 15.48
CA THR A 292 5.62 4.80 14.67
C THR A 292 5.92 5.42 13.30
N VAL A 293 4.90 5.96 12.65
CA VAL A 293 5.04 6.64 11.35
C VAL A 293 5.88 7.91 11.50
N SER A 294 5.56 8.77 12.48
CA SER A 294 6.29 10.01 12.74
C SER A 294 7.77 9.76 13.06
N LEU A 295 8.08 8.74 13.86
CA LEU A 295 9.46 8.35 14.14
C LEU A 295 10.18 7.91 12.87
N ALA A 296 9.53 7.09 12.03
CA ALA A 296 10.11 6.64 10.77
C ALA A 296 10.39 7.83 9.83
N ARG A 297 9.52 8.83 9.79
CA ARG A 297 9.72 10.06 9.00
C ARG A 297 10.79 10.98 9.57
N GLY A 298 10.89 11.11 10.89
CA GLY A 298 11.98 11.86 11.52
C GLY A 298 13.35 11.27 11.18
N ARG A 299 13.44 9.95 11.05
CA ARG A 299 14.67 9.29 10.57
C ARG A 299 14.97 9.56 9.10
N ASP A 300 13.94 9.58 8.24
CA ASP A 300 14.08 9.97 6.83
C ASP A 300 14.65 11.41 6.74
N GLU A 301 14.15 12.35 7.55
CA GLU A 301 14.64 13.74 7.63
C GLU A 301 16.10 13.82 8.10
N LEU A 302 16.44 13.17 9.22
CA LEU A 302 17.80 13.14 9.76
C LEU A 302 18.79 12.52 8.76
N HIS A 303 18.35 11.50 8.02
CA HIS A 303 19.16 10.89 6.98
C HIS A 303 19.45 11.88 5.86
N THR A 304 18.44 12.55 5.33
CA THR A 304 18.64 13.60 4.32
C THR A 304 19.60 14.67 4.82
N ALA A 305 19.44 15.16 6.06
CA ALA A 305 20.38 16.11 6.64
C ALA A 305 21.83 15.60 6.63
N ARG A 306 22.04 14.33 7.02
CA ARG A 306 23.36 13.71 7.04
C ARG A 306 23.98 13.61 5.65
N VAL A 307 23.27 13.03 4.68
CA VAL A 307 23.80 12.81 3.32
C VAL A 307 24.17 14.13 2.66
N LEU A 308 23.35 15.17 2.84
CA LEU A 308 23.65 16.51 2.35
C LEU A 308 24.90 17.08 3.04
N SER A 309 25.04 16.93 4.36
CA SER A 309 26.22 17.42 5.09
C SER A 309 27.54 16.74 4.67
N GLU A 310 27.48 15.47 4.26
CA GLU A 310 28.63 14.71 3.77
C GLU A 310 29.00 15.07 2.32
N GLY A 311 28.15 15.82 1.61
CA GLY A 311 28.37 16.21 0.21
C GLY A 311 28.35 15.04 -0.77
N ALA A 312 27.75 13.92 -0.39
CA ALA A 312 27.78 12.65 -1.12
C ALA A 312 26.68 12.52 -2.20
N VAL A 313 25.96 13.60 -2.51
CA VAL A 313 24.81 13.62 -3.45
C VAL A 313 25.21 14.42 -4.68
N GLY A 314 24.94 13.92 -5.89
CA GLY A 314 25.04 14.70 -7.13
C GLY A 314 23.81 15.59 -7.36
N GLU A 315 23.86 16.49 -8.34
CA GLU A 315 22.73 17.37 -8.68
C GLU A 315 21.49 16.56 -9.13
N GLU A 316 21.68 15.56 -9.99
CA GLU A 316 20.60 14.69 -10.47
C GLU A 316 19.95 13.89 -9.34
N ASP A 317 20.77 13.34 -8.43
CA ASP A 317 20.28 12.63 -7.24
C ASP A 317 19.48 13.61 -6.37
N LEU A 318 19.99 14.79 -6.07
CA LEU A 318 19.27 15.77 -5.26
C LEU A 318 17.92 16.15 -5.89
N GLN A 319 17.90 16.36 -7.20
CA GLN A 319 16.67 16.66 -7.94
C GLN A 319 15.67 15.50 -7.84
N PHE A 320 16.11 14.25 -7.93
CA PHE A 320 15.25 13.08 -7.72
C PHE A 320 14.62 13.08 -6.32
N TRP A 321 15.42 13.32 -5.27
CA TRP A 321 14.93 13.33 -3.89
C TRP A 321 13.96 14.48 -3.61
N VAL A 322 14.22 15.66 -4.20
CA VAL A 322 13.30 16.80 -4.17
C VAL A 322 11.98 16.42 -4.83
N ASN A 323 12.01 15.85 -6.04
CA ASN A 323 10.82 15.43 -6.77
C ASN A 323 10.00 14.40 -6.00
N ASN A 324 10.65 13.39 -5.41
CA ASN A 324 9.95 12.37 -4.60
C ASN A 324 9.32 12.99 -3.34
N THR A 325 10.03 13.90 -2.67
CA THR A 325 9.52 14.56 -1.46
C THR A 325 8.37 15.52 -1.77
N MET A 326 8.45 16.28 -2.87
CA MET A 326 7.35 17.11 -3.37
C MET A 326 6.13 16.26 -3.72
N HIS A 327 6.34 15.11 -4.35
CA HIS A 327 5.25 14.18 -4.62
C HIS A 327 4.57 13.70 -3.33
N ARG A 328 5.35 13.34 -2.31
CA ARG A 328 4.80 12.97 -0.99
C ARG A 328 4.01 14.10 -0.34
N ILE A 329 4.47 15.35 -0.46
CA ILE A 329 3.75 16.54 0.01
C ILE A 329 2.39 16.63 -0.68
N ASN A 330 2.37 16.62 -2.01
CA ASN A 330 1.14 16.76 -2.80
C ASN A 330 0.14 15.64 -2.49
N THR A 331 0.61 14.39 -2.42
CA THR A 331 -0.22 13.24 -2.04
C THR A 331 -0.75 13.38 -0.62
N THR A 332 0.08 13.80 0.34
CA THR A 332 -0.33 13.99 1.74
C THR A 332 -1.38 15.10 1.86
N GLN A 333 -1.23 16.20 1.12
CA GLN A 333 -2.21 17.29 1.09
C GLN A 333 -3.56 16.83 0.56
N ARG A 334 -3.58 16.11 -0.58
CA ARG A 334 -4.83 15.56 -1.11
C ARG A 334 -5.48 14.59 -0.14
N LEU A 335 -4.70 13.73 0.52
CA LEU A 335 -5.23 12.84 1.55
C LEU A 335 -5.81 13.63 2.73
N ILE A 336 -5.19 14.72 3.16
CA ILE A 336 -5.77 15.60 4.20
C ILE A 336 -7.12 16.16 3.72
N GLU A 337 -7.19 16.71 2.51
CA GLU A 337 -8.43 17.27 1.93
C GLU A 337 -9.56 16.22 1.88
N ASP A 338 -9.26 15.01 1.41
CA ASP A 338 -10.23 13.91 1.35
C ASP A 338 -10.75 13.52 2.76
N ARG A 339 -9.87 13.57 3.78
CA ARG A 339 -10.19 13.23 5.17
C ARG A 339 -11.00 14.34 5.84
N GLU A 340 -10.64 15.61 5.63
CA GLU A 340 -11.40 16.77 6.08
C GLU A 340 -12.81 16.78 5.49
N ASN A 341 -12.93 16.48 4.18
CA ASN A 341 -14.23 16.33 3.53
C ASN A 341 -15.03 15.16 4.15
N SER A 342 -14.40 14.03 4.42
CA SER A 342 -15.05 12.89 5.09
C SER A 342 -15.55 13.24 6.49
N ILE A 343 -14.72 13.93 7.29
CA ILE A 343 -15.08 14.45 8.62
C ILE A 343 -16.29 15.39 8.51
N HIS A 344 -16.29 16.28 7.52
CA HIS A 344 -17.40 17.21 7.28
C HIS A 344 -18.71 16.46 6.94
N VAL A 345 -18.66 15.56 5.96
CA VAL A 345 -19.83 14.76 5.52
C VAL A 345 -20.38 13.91 6.66
N PHE A 346 -19.52 13.21 7.41
CA PHE A 346 -19.95 12.46 8.59
C PHE A 346 -20.50 13.37 9.68
N GLY A 347 -19.93 14.56 9.85
CA GLY A 347 -20.44 15.57 10.78
C GLY A 347 -21.87 15.99 10.47
N LEU A 348 -22.20 16.23 9.20
CA LEU A 348 -23.57 16.50 8.75
C LEU A 348 -24.49 15.29 8.99
N GLY A 349 -23.98 14.08 8.74
CA GLY A 349 -24.68 12.83 9.05
C GLY A 349 -25.02 12.72 10.54
N VAL A 350 -24.06 12.99 11.43
CA VAL A 350 -24.27 12.99 12.90
C VAL A 350 -25.33 14.00 13.32
N GLN A 351 -25.36 15.19 12.72
CA GLN A 351 -26.38 16.20 13.03
C GLN A 351 -27.78 15.74 12.61
N THR A 352 -27.88 15.01 11.50
CA THR A 352 -29.14 14.56 10.92
C THR A 352 -29.68 13.32 11.63
N THR A 353 -28.82 12.34 11.86
CA THR A 353 -29.22 10.99 12.29
C THR A 353 -28.93 10.71 13.76
N GLY A 354 -28.02 11.46 14.37
CA GLY A 354 -27.55 11.22 15.74
C GLY A 354 -26.69 9.97 15.93
N TRP A 355 -26.33 9.25 14.85
CA TRP A 355 -25.63 7.96 14.92
C TRP A 355 -24.30 8.04 15.70
N HIS A 356 -24.11 7.10 16.62
CA HIS A 356 -22.87 6.93 17.37
C HIS A 356 -21.72 6.46 16.48
N THR A 357 -22.02 5.65 15.45
CA THR A 357 -20.99 5.10 14.55
C THR A 357 -20.31 6.19 13.75
N LEU A 358 -21.08 7.15 13.21
CA LEU A 358 -20.52 8.28 12.46
C LEU A 358 -19.57 9.11 13.34
N ARG A 359 -19.89 9.29 14.64
CA ARG A 359 -18.98 9.96 15.58
C ARG A 359 -17.68 9.19 15.76
N ALA A 360 -17.76 7.85 15.89
CA ALA A 360 -16.57 7.02 16.01
C ALA A 360 -15.70 7.04 14.74
N TRP A 361 -16.31 7.12 13.54
CA TRP A 361 -15.56 7.34 12.30
C TRP A 361 -14.89 8.71 12.27
N ILE A 362 -15.59 9.78 12.63
CA ILE A 362 -14.99 11.13 12.74
C ILE A 362 -13.75 11.10 13.64
N GLU A 363 -13.82 10.44 14.80
CA GLU A 363 -12.67 10.28 15.71
C GLU A 363 -11.48 9.58 15.01
N CYS A 364 -11.72 8.50 14.27
CA CYS A 364 -10.67 7.82 13.50
C CYS A 364 -10.10 8.72 12.39
N GLU A 365 -10.95 9.39 11.62
CA GLU A 365 -10.54 10.25 10.51
C GLU A 365 -9.72 11.45 11.02
N GLN A 366 -10.08 12.02 12.17
CA GLN A 366 -9.33 13.11 12.82
C GLN A 366 -7.93 12.67 13.22
N GLU A 367 -7.78 11.51 13.87
CA GLU A 367 -6.47 11.00 14.29
C GLU A 367 -5.57 10.68 13.09
N ILE A 368 -6.14 10.16 11.99
CA ILE A 368 -5.41 9.96 10.74
C ILE A 368 -4.99 11.32 10.15
N CYS A 369 -5.91 12.29 10.10
CA CYS A 369 -5.67 13.62 9.56
C CYS A 369 -4.55 14.36 10.32
N ASP A 370 -4.56 14.30 11.66
CA ASP A 370 -3.53 14.88 12.52
C ASP A 370 -2.16 14.27 12.22
N GLY A 371 -2.08 12.93 12.10
CA GLY A 371 -0.85 12.24 11.70
C GLY A 371 -0.35 12.63 10.31
N LEU A 372 -1.26 12.89 9.35
CA LEU A 372 -0.91 13.38 8.03
C LEU A 372 -0.36 14.82 8.07
N HIS A 373 -0.93 15.70 8.88
CA HIS A 373 -0.39 17.05 9.10
C HIS A 373 1.02 17.01 9.69
N ASP A 374 1.29 16.11 10.63
CA ASP A 374 2.63 15.92 11.18
C ASP A 374 3.63 15.47 10.10
N ASN A 375 3.24 14.52 9.26
CA ASN A 375 4.04 14.09 8.11
C ASN A 375 4.32 15.24 7.14
N LEU A 376 3.33 16.09 6.85
CA LEU A 376 3.50 17.25 5.98
C LEU A 376 4.56 18.23 6.51
N ARG A 377 4.57 18.48 7.83
CA ARG A 377 5.61 19.32 8.47
C ARG A 377 7.00 18.72 8.33
N LEU A 378 7.13 17.40 8.48
CA LEU A 378 8.39 16.66 8.30
C LEU A 378 8.91 16.79 6.86
N TYR A 379 8.06 16.58 5.85
CA TYR A 379 8.44 16.72 4.45
C TYR A 379 8.83 18.15 4.08
N ALA A 380 8.11 19.15 4.60
CA ALA A 380 8.44 20.55 4.36
C ALA A 380 9.85 20.91 4.88
N ARG A 381 10.24 20.40 6.06
CA ARG A 381 11.61 20.56 6.57
C ARG A 381 12.64 19.85 5.71
N GLN A 382 12.33 18.64 5.25
CA GLN A 382 13.21 17.89 4.35
C GLN A 382 13.48 18.65 3.04
N ILE A 383 12.45 19.24 2.43
CA ILE A 383 12.59 20.11 1.25
C ILE A 383 13.45 21.33 1.55
N ALA A 384 13.23 22.00 2.69
CA ALA A 384 14.00 23.17 3.06
C ALA A 384 15.50 22.85 3.22
N LEU A 385 15.83 21.67 3.77
CA LEU A 385 17.22 21.19 3.86
C LEU A 385 17.84 20.96 2.47
N MET A 386 17.14 20.24 1.59
CA MET A 386 17.62 19.97 0.22
C MET A 386 17.81 21.25 -0.59
N HIS A 387 16.86 22.19 -0.49
CA HIS A 387 16.94 23.49 -1.13
C HIS A 387 18.14 24.31 -0.63
N SER A 388 18.35 24.38 0.69
CA SER A 388 19.48 25.09 1.29
C SER A 388 20.82 24.52 0.82
N PHE A 389 20.91 23.19 0.70
CA PHE A 389 22.10 22.53 0.16
C PHE A 389 22.35 22.86 -1.32
N ALA A 390 21.31 22.83 -2.17
CA ALA A 390 21.44 23.20 -3.57
C ALA A 390 21.92 24.65 -3.75
N VAL A 391 21.36 25.59 -2.99
CA VAL A 391 21.79 27.00 -3.02
C VAL A 391 23.26 27.12 -2.63
N ALA A 392 23.72 26.39 -1.60
CA ALA A 392 25.12 26.40 -1.20
C ALA A 392 26.08 25.80 -2.24
N LYS A 393 25.55 25.00 -3.18
CA LYS A 393 26.29 24.39 -4.29
C LYS A 393 26.16 25.14 -5.62
N ASP A 394 25.40 26.24 -5.64
CA ASP A 394 25.01 26.96 -6.86
C ASP A 394 24.29 26.05 -7.89
N TRP A 395 23.49 25.11 -7.39
CA TRP A 395 22.69 24.21 -8.22
C TRP A 395 21.30 24.78 -8.44
N LYS A 396 20.78 24.57 -9.66
CA LYS A 396 19.43 25.01 -10.02
C LYS A 396 18.49 23.83 -9.84
N LEU A 397 17.82 23.80 -8.69
CA LEU A 397 16.70 22.89 -8.51
C LEU A 397 15.50 23.35 -9.33
N PHE A 398 14.97 22.45 -10.12
CA PHE A 398 13.74 22.67 -10.86
C PHE A 398 12.57 22.17 -10.02
N PHE A 399 11.78 23.10 -9.50
CA PHE A 399 10.43 22.82 -9.05
C PHE A 399 9.54 23.07 -10.26
N GLY A 400 9.01 22.04 -10.89
CA GLY A 400 8.15 22.24 -12.06
C GLY A 400 6.96 23.14 -11.71
N GLU A 401 6.38 23.81 -12.71
CA GLU A 401 5.26 24.76 -12.53
C GLU A 401 4.02 24.09 -11.87
N ASP A 402 3.89 22.78 -12.01
CA ASP A 402 2.83 21.96 -11.40
C ASP A 402 3.31 21.25 -10.11
N GLY A 403 4.52 21.55 -9.63
CA GLY A 403 5.24 20.78 -8.62
C GLY A 403 5.85 19.47 -9.15
N TYR A 404 5.85 19.23 -10.46
CA TYR A 404 6.39 18.02 -11.09
C TYR A 404 7.47 18.34 -12.14
N CYS A 405 8.60 17.64 -12.07
CA CYS A 405 9.64 17.70 -13.11
C CYS A 405 9.28 16.74 -14.25
N HIS A 406 9.09 17.28 -15.46
CA HIS A 406 9.22 16.48 -16.69
C HIS A 406 10.72 16.25 -16.91
N LEU A 407 11.17 15.00 -16.77
CA LEU A 407 12.52 14.57 -17.18
C LEU A 407 12.52 14.19 -18.65
#